data_AF-A0A660SUR5-F1
#
_entry.id   AF-A0A660SUR5-F1
#
_cell.length_a   1.000
_cell.length_b   1.000
_cell.length_c   1.000
_cell.angle_alpha   90.00
_cell.angle_beta   90.00
_cell.angle_gamma   90.00
#
_symmetry.space_group_name_H-M   'P 1'
#
loop_
_entity.id
_entity.type
_entity.pdbx_description
1 polymer ?
#
loop_
_entity_poly.entity_id
_entity_poly.type
_entity_poly.pdbx_seq_one_letter_code
_entity_poly.pdbx_strand_id
1 'polypeptide(L)'
;MSDQNDYLSDFPKIYAPFIRQTFKVNREDWKKHGSRLGLRSPEAYLVVNRVNPGYEWVFDDPETFAVEKLDGSNVKILTEGGRLVKVQNRKNVIDPLQIIKGKTFLIEGVLMSAGMGLIKPDGEQAGELIGPKLQGNPYKLDLHQWYPFDTAIDRLRYNSFDDHERTFDNWS
;
A
#
# COMPACT_ATOMS: atom_id res chain seq x y z
N MET A 1 -12.07 -6.30 -33.94
CA MET A 1 -10.60 -6.20 -33.88
C MET A 1 -10.25 -6.02 -32.41
N SER A 2 -9.66 -7.07 -31.83
CA SER A 2 -9.18 -7.25 -30.44
C SER A 2 -9.99 -6.61 -29.31
N ASP A 3 -10.60 -7.47 -28.48
CA ASP A 3 -10.82 -7.19 -27.05
C ASP A 3 -9.48 -6.77 -26.44
N GLN A 4 -9.18 -5.47 -26.44
CA GLN A 4 -8.08 -4.95 -25.66
C GLN A 4 -8.55 -4.95 -24.22
N ASN A 5 -7.89 -5.77 -23.41
CA ASN A 5 -8.12 -5.84 -21.98
C ASN A 5 -8.01 -4.41 -21.42
N ASP A 6 -9.14 -3.82 -21.05
CA ASP A 6 -9.19 -2.40 -20.68
C ASP A 6 -8.44 -2.13 -19.37
N TYR A 7 -8.28 -3.19 -18.57
CA TYR A 7 -7.57 -3.21 -17.31
C TYR A 7 -6.07 -3.44 -17.48
N LEU A 8 -5.29 -2.77 -16.63
CA LEU A 8 -3.89 -3.12 -16.39
C LEU A 8 -3.81 -4.51 -15.76
N SER A 9 -2.62 -5.12 -15.78
CA SER A 9 -2.41 -6.41 -15.10
C SER A 9 -2.87 -6.37 -13.64
N ASP A 10 -3.06 -7.53 -13.01
CA ASP A 10 -3.38 -7.58 -11.60
C ASP A 10 -2.31 -6.90 -10.75
N PHE A 11 -2.71 -6.28 -9.64
CA PHE A 11 -1.73 -5.81 -8.66
C PHE A 11 -0.90 -7.01 -8.16
N PRO A 12 0.41 -6.82 -7.91
CA PRO A 12 1.23 -7.87 -7.30
C PRO A 12 0.52 -8.43 -6.07
N LYS A 13 0.44 -9.76 -5.98
CA LYS A 13 -0.20 -10.40 -4.82
C LYS A 13 0.65 -10.09 -3.59
N ILE A 14 0.09 -9.31 -2.68
CA ILE A 14 0.67 -9.12 -1.35
C ILE A 14 0.29 -10.34 -0.53
N TYR A 15 1.30 -11.11 -0.14
CA TYR A 15 1.13 -12.22 0.78
C TYR A 15 0.81 -11.68 2.18
N ALA A 16 -0.11 -12.34 2.88
CA ALA A 16 -0.44 -12.06 4.27
C ALA A 16 0.07 -13.23 5.11
N PRO A 17 1.37 -13.27 5.44
CA PRO A 17 1.97 -14.43 6.08
C PRO A 17 1.44 -14.65 7.50
N PHE A 18 0.98 -13.61 8.18
CA PHE A 18 0.46 -13.73 9.55
C PHE A 18 -1.04 -13.93 9.60
N ILE A 19 -1.46 -14.74 10.57
CA ILE A 19 -2.86 -14.90 10.93
C ILE A 19 -3.38 -13.58 11.47
N ARG A 20 -4.60 -13.22 11.04
CA ARG A 20 -5.36 -12.11 11.59
C ARG A 20 -6.60 -12.65 12.28
N GLN A 21 -6.90 -12.12 13.46
CA GLN A 21 -8.02 -12.56 14.28
C GLN A 21 -8.81 -11.36 14.80
N THR A 22 -10.13 -11.53 14.90
CA THR A 22 -11.01 -10.56 15.53
C THR A 22 -11.14 -10.87 17.02
N PHE A 23 -10.89 -9.86 17.85
CA PHE A 23 -11.04 -9.91 19.30
C PHE A 23 -12.21 -9.04 19.71
N LYS A 24 -13.08 -9.55 20.57
CA LYS A 24 -14.14 -8.72 21.17
C LYS A 24 -13.51 -7.75 22.16
N VAL A 25 -13.92 -6.49 22.08
CA VAL A 25 -13.49 -5.43 22.99
C VAL A 25 -14.63 -5.13 23.96
N ASN A 26 -14.29 -4.83 25.20
CA ASN A 26 -15.28 -4.36 26.17
C ASN A 26 -15.99 -3.11 25.62
N ARG A 27 -17.33 -3.08 25.68
CA ARG A 27 -18.12 -1.97 25.11
C ARG A 27 -17.85 -0.63 25.77
N GLU A 28 -17.59 -0.60 27.08
CA GLU A 28 -17.30 0.64 27.79
C GLU A 28 -15.91 1.19 27.41
N ASP A 29 -14.91 0.31 27.29
CA ASP A 29 -13.59 0.69 26.78
C ASP A 29 -13.65 1.18 25.34
N TRP A 30 -14.45 0.52 24.49
CA TRP A 30 -14.68 0.97 23.12
C TRP A 30 -15.36 2.35 23.07
N LYS A 31 -16.37 2.62 23.90
CA LYS A 31 -16.98 3.96 23.96
C LYS A 31 -15.97 5.02 24.38
N LYS A 32 -15.07 4.70 25.31
CA LYS A 32 -14.08 5.65 25.85
C LYS A 32 -12.87 5.86 24.92
N HIS A 33 -12.43 4.81 24.22
CA HIS A 33 -11.15 4.81 23.51
C HIS A 33 -11.25 4.43 22.03
N GLY A 34 -12.36 3.85 21.59
CA GLY A 34 -12.53 3.29 20.25
C GLY A 34 -12.30 4.31 19.13
N SER A 35 -12.84 5.53 19.26
CA SER A 35 -12.62 6.59 18.28
C SER A 35 -11.14 6.96 18.13
N ARG A 36 -10.42 7.13 19.25
CA ARG A 36 -8.98 7.43 19.25
C ARG A 36 -8.15 6.31 18.63
N LEU A 37 -8.58 5.06 18.80
CA LEU A 37 -7.92 3.86 18.28
C LEU A 37 -8.43 3.44 16.89
N GLY A 38 -9.33 4.22 16.26
CA GLY A 38 -9.88 3.91 14.94
C GLY A 38 -10.81 2.69 14.88
N LEU A 39 -11.32 2.22 16.01
CA LEU A 39 -12.22 1.06 16.08
C LEU A 39 -13.66 1.43 15.67
N ARG A 40 -14.16 0.80 14.61
CA ARG A 40 -15.53 1.04 14.08
C ARG A 40 -16.64 0.29 14.84
N SER A 41 -16.27 -0.76 15.55
CA SER A 41 -17.15 -1.62 16.35
C SER A 41 -16.42 -2.01 17.64
N PRO A 42 -17.09 -2.60 18.65
CA PRO A 42 -16.42 -3.15 19.85
C PRO A 42 -15.66 -4.45 19.54
N GLU A 43 -14.88 -4.43 18.46
CA GLU A 43 -14.06 -5.52 17.96
C GLU A 43 -12.75 -4.95 17.44
N ALA A 44 -11.64 -5.63 17.71
CA ALA A 44 -10.33 -5.30 17.19
C ALA A 44 -9.87 -6.41 16.25
N TYR A 45 -9.52 -6.04 15.02
CA TYR A 45 -8.96 -6.98 14.03
C TYR A 45 -7.45 -6.84 14.03
N LEU A 46 -6.76 -7.81 14.63
CA LEU A 46 -5.33 -7.73 14.91
C LEU A 46 -4.57 -8.87 14.23
N VAL A 47 -3.32 -8.58 13.87
CA VAL A 47 -2.34 -9.61 13.55
C VAL A 47 -1.96 -10.32 14.85
N VAL A 48 -1.84 -11.65 14.82
CA VAL A 48 -1.39 -12.45 15.96
C VAL A 48 -0.02 -13.05 15.68
N ASN A 49 0.65 -13.51 16.74
CA ASN A 49 1.97 -14.15 16.72
C ASN A 49 1.95 -15.58 16.14
N ARG A 50 1.29 -15.77 15.01
CA ARG A 50 1.19 -17.04 14.30
C ARG A 50 1.20 -16.81 12.80
N VAL A 51 1.94 -17.64 12.09
CA VAL A 51 2.02 -17.65 10.63
C VAL A 51 0.94 -18.55 10.03
N ASN A 52 0.45 -18.20 8.84
CA ASN A 52 -0.47 -19.01 8.05
C ASN A 52 0.28 -20.26 7.55
N PRO A 53 -0.34 -21.45 7.58
CA PRO A 53 0.28 -22.65 7.03
C PRO A 53 0.78 -22.44 5.60
N GLY A 54 2.04 -22.80 5.32
CA GLY A 54 2.69 -22.61 4.02
C GLY A 54 3.42 -21.27 3.85
N TYR A 55 3.45 -20.44 4.89
CA TYR A 55 4.17 -19.15 4.93
C TYR A 55 5.38 -19.17 5.86
N GLU A 56 5.81 -20.33 6.33
CA GLU A 56 6.95 -20.50 7.24
C GLU A 56 8.25 -19.96 6.65
N TRP A 57 8.34 -19.90 5.32
CA TRP A 57 9.44 -19.32 4.56
C TRP A 57 9.79 -17.87 4.97
N VAL A 58 8.86 -17.11 5.57
CA VAL A 58 9.17 -15.75 6.06
C VAL A 58 10.23 -15.71 7.16
N PHE A 59 10.47 -16.85 7.82
CA PHE A 59 11.54 -17.01 8.80
C PHE A 59 12.77 -17.69 8.20
N ASP A 60 12.54 -18.68 7.32
CA ASP A 60 13.59 -19.59 6.85
C ASP A 60 14.32 -19.10 5.58
N ASP A 61 13.66 -18.32 4.72
CA ASP A 61 14.25 -17.88 3.44
C ASP A 61 15.17 -16.69 3.67
N PRO A 62 16.50 -16.82 3.43
CA PRO A 62 17.48 -15.75 3.63
C PRO A 62 17.16 -14.47 2.84
N GLU A 63 16.46 -14.59 1.71
CA GLU A 63 16.07 -13.46 0.86
C GLU A 63 14.81 -12.74 1.36
N THR A 64 14.18 -13.21 2.44
CA THR A 64 13.09 -12.47 3.08
C THR A 64 13.62 -11.20 3.73
N PHE A 65 12.91 -10.10 3.53
CA PHE A 65 13.18 -8.81 4.19
C PHE A 65 11.88 -8.10 4.57
N ALA A 66 11.95 -7.18 5.53
CA ALA A 66 10.84 -6.33 5.91
C ALA A 66 10.94 -4.94 5.28
N VAL A 67 9.81 -4.41 4.82
CA VAL A 67 9.67 -3.07 4.24
C VAL A 67 8.53 -2.35 4.92
N GLU A 68 8.67 -1.05 5.13
CA GLU A 68 7.56 -0.23 5.61
C GLU A 68 6.37 -0.32 4.66
N LYS A 69 5.23 -0.71 5.22
CA LYS A 69 3.99 -0.74 4.47
C LYS A 69 3.33 0.63 4.52
N LEU A 70 3.45 1.38 3.45
CA LEU A 70 2.75 2.65 3.30
C LEU A 70 1.21 2.49 3.46
N ASP A 71 0.60 3.43 4.17
CA ASP A 71 -0.84 3.49 4.44
C ASP A 71 -1.51 4.55 3.56
N GLY A 72 -2.04 4.09 2.43
CA GLY A 72 -2.69 4.94 1.45
C GLY A 72 -3.70 4.18 0.61
N SER A 73 -3.62 4.37 -0.70
CA SER A 73 -4.45 3.67 -1.67
C SER A 73 -3.60 3.10 -2.80
N ASN A 74 -3.78 1.80 -3.10
CA ASN A 74 -3.13 1.14 -4.22
C ASN A 74 -3.54 1.78 -5.55
N VAL A 75 -2.54 2.24 -6.31
CA VAL A 75 -2.68 2.85 -7.62
C VAL A 75 -1.62 2.29 -8.55
N LYS A 76 -2.02 1.91 -9.75
CA LYS A 76 -1.14 1.47 -10.82
C LYS A 76 -1.21 2.45 -11.98
N ILE A 77 -0.08 2.71 -12.61
CA ILE A 77 0.03 3.55 -13.79
C ILE A 77 0.62 2.75 -14.95
N LEU A 78 0.31 3.17 -16.16
CA LEU A 78 0.99 2.74 -17.38
C LEU A 78 1.55 3.98 -18.08
N THR A 79 2.83 3.92 -18.40
CA THR A 79 3.52 4.96 -19.18
C THR A 79 4.07 4.41 -20.48
N GLU A 80 4.08 5.23 -21.53
CA GLU A 80 4.66 4.91 -22.84
C GLU A 80 5.35 6.15 -23.40
N GLY A 81 6.66 6.08 -23.66
CA GLY A 81 7.48 7.20 -24.14
C GLY A 81 7.41 8.42 -23.22
N GLY A 82 7.30 8.21 -21.90
CA GLY A 82 7.14 9.26 -20.90
C GLY A 82 5.73 9.86 -20.80
N ARG A 83 4.75 9.34 -21.55
CA ARG A 83 3.34 9.76 -21.47
C ARG A 83 2.59 8.88 -20.48
N LEU A 84 1.79 9.48 -19.60
CA LEU A 84 0.85 8.74 -18.77
C LEU A 84 -0.35 8.28 -19.61
N VAL A 85 -0.48 6.98 -19.81
CA VAL A 85 -1.50 6.37 -20.69
C VAL A 85 -2.73 5.92 -19.91
N LYS A 86 -2.52 5.26 -18.76
CA LYS A 86 -3.61 4.79 -17.89
C LYS A 86 -3.26 5.00 -16.42
N VAL A 87 -4.29 5.25 -15.61
CA VAL A 87 -4.24 5.21 -14.14
C VAL A 87 -5.32 4.24 -13.67
N GLN A 88 -5.01 3.36 -12.74
CA GLN A 88 -5.94 2.38 -12.20
C GLN A 88 -5.86 2.39 -10.68
N ASN A 89 -6.99 2.53 -9.99
CA ASN A 89 -7.06 2.20 -8.57
C ASN A 89 -7.33 0.69 -8.41
N ARG A 90 -7.37 0.20 -7.17
CA ARG A 90 -7.64 -1.23 -6.87
C ARG A 90 -8.83 -1.87 -7.61
N LYS A 91 -9.85 -1.10 -8.03
CA LYS A 91 -11.07 -1.62 -8.65
C LYS A 91 -11.32 -1.13 -10.08
N ASN A 92 -10.88 0.08 -10.43
CA ASN A 92 -11.31 0.74 -11.65
C ASN A 92 -10.14 1.45 -12.35
N VAL A 93 -10.14 1.39 -13.69
CA VAL A 93 -9.37 2.30 -14.56
C VAL A 93 -9.97 3.70 -14.46
N ILE A 94 -9.10 4.69 -14.56
CA ILE A 94 -9.40 6.11 -14.38
C ILE A 94 -8.83 6.83 -15.58
N ASP A 95 -9.69 7.60 -16.25
CA ASP A 95 -9.27 8.53 -17.28
C ASP A 95 -8.47 9.67 -16.62
N PRO A 96 -7.16 9.82 -16.95
CA PRO A 96 -6.31 10.86 -16.37
C PRO A 96 -6.80 12.29 -16.66
N LEU A 97 -7.58 12.48 -17.73
CA LEU A 97 -8.07 13.78 -18.17
C LEU A 97 -9.47 14.11 -17.66
N GLN A 98 -10.11 13.21 -16.92
CA GLN A 98 -11.45 13.44 -16.35
C GLN A 98 -11.38 14.35 -15.11
N ILE A 99 -10.86 15.57 -15.24
CA ILE A 99 -10.51 16.45 -14.10
C ILE A 99 -11.74 17.02 -13.37
N ILE A 100 -12.84 17.30 -14.09
CA ILE A 100 -14.03 17.96 -13.51
C ILE A 100 -14.85 17.02 -12.61
N LYS A 101 -14.92 15.74 -12.96
CA LYS A 101 -15.69 14.71 -12.22
C LYS A 101 -14.82 13.62 -11.60
N GLY A 102 -13.52 13.67 -11.85
CA GLY A 102 -12.58 12.63 -11.45
C GLY A 102 -11.94 12.89 -10.10
N LYS A 103 -11.11 11.92 -9.73
CA LYS A 103 -10.36 11.90 -8.47
C LYS A 103 -9.04 12.65 -8.67
N THR A 104 -9.10 13.98 -8.69
CA THR A 104 -7.96 14.86 -8.99
C THR A 104 -6.71 14.58 -8.14
N PHE A 105 -6.89 14.18 -6.90
CA PHE A 105 -5.81 13.78 -5.98
C PHE A 105 -4.93 12.62 -6.49
N LEU A 106 -5.48 11.72 -7.32
CA LEU A 106 -4.70 10.65 -7.96
C LEU A 106 -3.73 11.22 -8.98
N ILE A 107 -4.22 12.15 -9.81
CA ILE A 107 -3.43 12.77 -10.86
C ILE A 107 -2.39 13.71 -10.24
N GLU A 108 -2.76 14.47 -9.20
CA GLU A 108 -1.81 15.27 -8.41
C GLU A 108 -0.65 14.39 -7.90
N GLY A 109 -0.96 13.29 -7.22
CA GLY A 109 0.09 12.42 -6.66
C GLY A 109 0.98 11.80 -7.72
N VAL A 110 0.43 11.40 -8.87
CA VAL A 110 1.23 10.87 -10.00
C VAL A 110 2.13 11.96 -10.59
N LEU A 111 1.62 13.18 -10.79
CA LEU A 111 2.42 14.28 -11.33
C LEU A 111 3.53 14.74 -10.38
N MET A 112 3.24 14.81 -9.07
CA MET A 112 4.25 15.13 -8.06
C MET A 112 5.39 14.10 -8.08
N SER A 113 5.05 12.82 -8.16
CA SER A 113 6.03 11.74 -8.22
C SER A 113 6.82 11.69 -9.53
N ALA A 114 6.21 12.10 -10.66
CA ALA A 114 6.93 12.30 -11.91
C ALA A 114 8.00 13.40 -11.75
N GLY A 115 7.66 14.52 -11.12
CA GLY A 115 8.58 15.61 -10.83
C GLY A 115 9.75 15.21 -9.92
N MET A 116 9.56 14.19 -9.08
CA MET A 116 10.60 13.61 -8.22
C MET A 116 11.45 12.53 -8.93
N GLY A 117 11.17 12.22 -10.20
CA GLY A 117 11.88 11.18 -10.95
C GLY A 117 11.55 9.75 -10.50
N LEU A 118 10.40 9.54 -9.87
CA LEU A 118 9.97 8.22 -9.38
C LEU A 118 9.23 7.37 -10.43
N ILE A 119 8.89 7.97 -11.58
CA ILE A 119 8.12 7.31 -12.64
C ILE A 119 9.04 6.97 -13.80
N LYS A 120 9.10 5.67 -14.15
CA LYS A 120 9.80 5.17 -15.34
C LYS A 120 9.05 5.64 -16.61
N PRO A 121 9.75 5.88 -17.73
CA PRO A 121 9.12 6.38 -18.96
C PRO A 121 8.19 5.37 -19.64
N ASP A 122 8.40 4.08 -19.39
CA ASP A 122 7.72 2.98 -20.08
C ASP A 122 7.30 1.87 -19.10
N GLY A 123 6.13 1.28 -19.34
CA GLY A 123 5.65 0.09 -18.65
C GLY A 123 4.66 0.34 -17.52
N GLU A 124 4.14 -0.75 -16.96
CA GLU A 124 3.25 -0.73 -15.81
C GLU A 124 4.04 -0.59 -14.50
N GLN A 125 3.56 0.28 -13.61
CA GLN A 125 4.17 0.50 -12.31
C GLN A 125 3.08 0.56 -11.24
N ALA A 126 3.21 -0.28 -10.21
CA ALA A 126 2.30 -0.31 -9.07
C ALA A 126 2.92 0.44 -7.89
N GLY A 127 2.08 1.11 -7.10
CA GLY A 127 2.53 1.90 -5.96
C GLY A 127 1.38 2.29 -5.04
N GLU A 128 1.73 3.00 -3.99
CA GLU A 128 0.79 3.51 -2.99
C GLU A 128 0.66 5.03 -3.13
N LEU A 129 -0.57 5.50 -3.31
CA LEU A 129 -0.88 6.91 -3.20
C LEU A 129 -1.12 7.28 -1.74
N ILE A 130 -0.34 8.23 -1.24
CA ILE A 130 -0.40 8.76 0.12
C ILE A 130 -0.65 10.27 0.09
N GLY A 131 -1.16 10.83 1.18
CA GLY A 131 -1.32 12.27 1.35
C GLY A 131 -2.61 12.70 2.02
N PRO A 132 -2.97 14.00 1.92
CA PRO A 132 -4.14 14.59 2.57
C PRO A 132 -5.43 13.79 2.33
N LYS A 133 -6.24 13.59 3.38
CA LYS A 133 -7.55 12.92 3.30
C LYS A 133 -7.51 11.45 2.85
N LEU A 134 -6.34 10.84 2.66
CA LEU A 134 -6.17 9.40 2.47
C LEU A 134 -5.72 8.76 3.77
N GLN A 135 -6.53 7.83 4.30
CA GLN A 135 -6.22 7.08 5.51
C GLN A 135 -5.82 7.94 6.72
N GLY A 136 -6.35 9.16 6.81
CA GLY A 136 -6.01 10.10 7.88
C GLY A 136 -4.67 10.82 7.71
N ASN A 137 -3.97 10.64 6.59
CA ASN A 137 -2.68 11.25 6.26
C ASN A 137 -1.63 11.06 7.37
N PRO A 138 -1.26 9.81 7.71
CA PRO A 138 -0.37 9.54 8.84
C PRO A 138 1.02 10.17 8.65
N TYR A 139 1.43 10.40 7.40
CA TYR A 139 2.71 11.02 7.02
C TYR A 139 2.69 12.54 7.03
N LYS A 140 1.54 13.16 7.33
CA LYS A 140 1.36 14.63 7.43
C LYS A 140 1.86 15.38 6.18
N LEU A 141 1.65 14.81 5.00
CA LEU A 141 2.02 15.44 3.75
C LEU A 141 1.06 16.59 3.43
N ASP A 142 1.57 17.67 2.84
CA ASP A 142 0.75 18.79 2.37
C ASP A 142 0.09 18.50 1.01
N LEU A 143 0.71 17.63 0.20
CA LEU A 143 0.27 17.24 -1.14
C LEU A 143 0.21 15.72 -1.26
N HIS A 144 -0.55 15.24 -2.25
CA HIS A 144 -0.53 13.83 -2.58
C HIS A 144 0.80 13.44 -3.24
N GLN A 145 1.26 12.23 -2.96
CA GLN A 145 2.41 11.62 -3.61
C GLN A 145 2.08 10.16 -3.91
N TRP A 146 2.44 9.71 -5.10
CA TRP A 146 2.34 8.30 -5.48
C TRP A 146 3.72 7.64 -5.38
N TYR A 147 3.88 6.65 -4.51
CA TYR A 147 5.18 6.03 -4.26
C TYR A 147 5.25 4.63 -4.89
N PRO A 148 6.13 4.39 -5.88
CA PRO A 148 6.27 3.07 -6.49
C PRO A 148 6.67 2.01 -5.48
N PHE A 149 6.16 0.78 -5.60
CA PHE A 149 6.54 -0.31 -4.69
C PHE A 149 8.01 -0.69 -4.81
N ASP A 150 8.57 -0.73 -6.02
CA ASP A 150 10.01 -0.98 -6.21
C ASP A 150 10.86 0.02 -5.41
N THR A 151 10.45 1.29 -5.41
CA THR A 151 11.13 2.35 -4.65
C THR A 151 10.92 2.19 -3.15
N ALA A 152 9.73 1.78 -2.70
CA ALA A 152 9.48 1.50 -1.28
C ALA A 152 10.33 0.33 -0.78
N ILE A 153 10.42 -0.74 -1.57
CA ILE A 153 11.24 -1.92 -1.29
C ILE A 153 12.71 -1.52 -1.12
N ASP A 154 13.23 -0.69 -2.01
CA ASP A 154 14.61 -0.22 -1.97
C ASP A 154 14.89 0.73 -0.79
N ARG A 155 14.01 1.73 -0.57
CA ARG A 155 14.30 2.85 0.33
C ARG A 155 13.75 2.72 1.74
N LEU A 156 12.74 1.86 1.94
CA LEU A 156 12.03 1.71 3.20
C LEU A 156 12.20 0.31 3.81
N ARG A 157 13.26 -0.40 3.41
CA ARG A 157 13.66 -1.66 4.02
C ARG A 157 14.16 -1.41 5.45
N TYR A 158 13.74 -2.26 6.38
CA TYR A 158 14.24 -2.26 7.74
C TYR A 158 15.56 -3.03 7.82
N ASN A 159 16.67 -2.33 8.04
CA ASN A 159 17.99 -2.98 8.16
C ASN A 159 18.08 -3.88 9.41
N SER A 160 17.43 -3.47 10.51
CA SER A 160 17.39 -4.26 11.75
C SER A 160 16.75 -5.64 11.57
N PHE A 161 15.97 -5.85 10.52
CA PHE A 161 15.39 -7.16 10.21
C PHE A 161 16.46 -8.23 9.97
N ASP A 162 17.63 -7.85 9.44
CA ASP A 162 18.74 -8.77 9.17
C ASP A 162 19.70 -8.89 10.35
N ASP A 163 19.64 -7.98 11.33
CA ASP A 163 20.53 -7.94 12.50
C ASP A 163 20.05 -8.83 13.66
N HIS A 164 18.84 -9.36 13.58
CA HIS A 164 18.22 -10.15 14.64
C HIS A 164 17.74 -11.52 14.14
N GLU A 165 17.66 -12.48 15.06
CA GLU A 165 17.05 -13.77 14.76
C GLU A 165 15.61 -13.56 14.30
N ARG A 166 15.21 -14.18 13.20
CA ARG A 166 13.91 -14.00 12.55
C ARG A 166 12.82 -14.75 13.31
N THR A 167 12.50 -14.23 14.50
CA THR A 167 11.42 -14.70 15.36
C THR A 167 10.36 -13.62 15.50
N PHE A 168 9.14 -14.00 15.88
CA PHE A 168 8.07 -13.02 16.09
C PHE A 168 8.44 -11.93 17.11
N ASP A 169 9.19 -12.27 18.15
CA ASP A 169 9.56 -11.35 19.23
C ASP A 169 10.63 -10.33 18.83
N ASN A 170 11.32 -10.55 17.71
CA ASN A 170 12.42 -9.70 17.22
C ASN A 170 12.02 -8.93 15.96
N TRP A 171 10.73 -8.93 15.61
CA TRP A 171 10.21 -8.13 14.52
C TRP A 171 9.89 -6.72 15.02
N SER A 172 10.80 -5.79 14.72
CA SER A 172 10.88 -4.36 15.10
C SER A 172 11.38 -4.04 16.50
#